data_AF-A0A970S374-F1
#
_entry.id   AF-A0A970S374-F1
#
_cell.length_a   1.000
_cell.length_b   1.000
_cell.length_c   1.000
_cell.angle_alpha   90.00
_cell.angle_beta   90.00
_cell.angle_gamma   90.00
#
_symmetry.space_group_name_H-M   'P 1'
#
loop_
_entity.id
_entity.type
_entity.pdbx_description
1 polymer ?
#
loop_
_entity_poly.entity_id
_entity_poly.type
_entity_poly.pdbx_seq_one_letter_code
_entity_poly.pdbx_strand_id
1 'polypeptide(L)'
;MSKRYRRYLYLTAFVLAVYVFAVLYAAYLQGTAFYYGLLLLLPGGVFIWYLLGKMRYAAMVEKLAAGWAKVCKRERDFQDLAKMSLLFPVDTSSETLISPLTKEDLHLDLLYGLVDRTLTTPGAQVLYNMLQRPLFNAERLAERGQAIRLFDSQPQLRQKLLLRLQRLDRQKADTVTNLVWDEAVQPARLGYLPAVLAALALAAVISPFFLGFRGVFFGIFPMFALNFVYAHKKSAGMMISLPAIRYLNALILAAGDLAQLTADSLPAYAAELTAGVQRCKGLLRKTHYNVLRLLDAFGLYDYFNYLFLLELRRFEASMAAISREREHLQQLYLLVGELDALLAVSSLRAGQGTWAEPELVEDRCFISAEEIYHPLLEQPVANSVQLPKPGAIITGSNMS
;
A
#
# COMPACT_ATOMS: atom_id res chain seq x y z
N MET A 1 23.05 1.08 7.91
CA MET A 1 24.01 -0.04 7.69
C MET A 1 25.39 0.53 7.42
N SER A 2 26.46 -0.07 7.94
CA SER A 2 27.82 0.46 7.76
C SER A 2 28.35 0.18 6.34
N LYS A 3 29.22 1.06 5.81
CA LYS A 3 29.92 0.86 4.53
C LYS A 3 30.66 -0.49 4.47
N ARG A 4 31.13 -0.99 5.62
CA ARG A 4 31.79 -2.30 5.76
C ARG A 4 30.83 -3.45 5.45
N TYR A 5 29.61 -3.43 6.01
CA TYR A 5 28.61 -4.47 5.75
C TYR A 5 28.30 -4.62 4.26
N ARG A 6 28.20 -3.48 3.54
CA ARG A 6 27.96 -3.45 2.11
C ARG A 6 29.09 -4.09 1.30
N ARG A 7 30.35 -3.79 1.65
CA ARG A 7 31.53 -4.42 1.02
C ARG A 7 31.53 -5.93 1.21
N TYR A 8 31.24 -6.42 2.41
CA TYR A 8 31.11 -7.85 2.66
C TYR A 8 30.00 -8.48 1.83
N LEU A 9 28.86 -7.81 1.71
CA LEU A 9 27.72 -8.36 1.00
C LEU A 9 27.92 -8.40 -0.53
N TYR A 10 28.62 -7.43 -1.10
CA TYR A 10 29.06 -7.47 -2.50
C TYR A 10 30.15 -8.52 -2.73
N LEU A 11 31.11 -8.65 -1.80
CA LEU A 11 32.17 -9.65 -1.88
C LEU A 11 31.59 -11.08 -1.82
N THR A 12 30.65 -11.35 -0.92
CA THR A 12 29.99 -12.66 -0.84
C THR A 12 29.17 -12.95 -2.08
N ALA A 13 28.45 -11.97 -2.64
CA ALA A 13 27.74 -12.13 -3.90
C ALA A 13 28.70 -12.44 -5.07
N PHE A 14 29.87 -11.77 -5.12
CA PHE A 14 30.89 -12.00 -6.14
C PHE A 14 31.50 -13.40 -6.04
N VAL A 15 31.95 -13.82 -4.85
CA VAL A 15 32.50 -15.16 -4.61
C VAL A 15 31.50 -16.24 -5.03
N LEU A 16 30.23 -16.03 -4.73
CA LEU A 16 29.20 -16.99 -5.08
C LEU A 16 28.88 -17.00 -6.57
N ALA A 17 28.92 -15.86 -7.25
CA ALA A 17 28.82 -15.80 -8.72
C ALA A 17 29.99 -16.54 -9.39
N VAL A 18 31.21 -16.40 -8.86
CA VAL A 18 32.39 -17.15 -9.31
C VAL A 18 32.21 -18.65 -9.06
N TYR A 19 31.68 -19.05 -7.91
CA TYR A 19 31.36 -20.45 -7.61
C TYR A 19 30.34 -21.02 -8.60
N VAL A 20 29.23 -20.32 -8.83
CA VAL A 20 28.20 -20.73 -9.81
C VAL A 20 28.80 -20.85 -11.20
N PHE A 21 29.60 -19.86 -11.63
CA PHE A 21 30.29 -19.89 -12.92
C PHE A 21 31.26 -21.08 -13.02
N ALA A 22 32.06 -21.34 -12.00
CA ALA A 22 32.99 -22.46 -11.97
C ALA A 22 32.27 -23.81 -12.07
N VAL A 23 31.13 -23.97 -11.39
CA VAL A 23 30.30 -25.18 -11.47
C VAL A 23 29.70 -25.32 -12.89
N LEU A 24 29.20 -24.24 -13.48
CA LEU A 24 28.67 -24.24 -14.86
C LEU A 24 29.75 -24.45 -15.93
N TYR A 25 30.97 -24.00 -15.68
CA TYR A 25 32.11 -24.17 -16.58
C TYR A 25 32.70 -25.59 -16.50
N ALA A 26 32.85 -26.13 -15.29
CA ALA A 26 33.26 -27.53 -15.10
C ALA A 26 32.23 -28.50 -15.70
N ALA A 27 30.95 -28.15 -15.59
CA ALA A 27 29.84 -28.83 -16.23
C ALA A 27 29.95 -28.87 -17.77
N TYR A 28 30.26 -27.73 -18.40
CA TYR A 28 30.48 -27.66 -19.84
C TYR A 28 31.59 -28.61 -20.31
N LEU A 29 32.59 -28.87 -19.46
CA LEU A 29 33.72 -29.75 -19.76
C LEU A 29 33.43 -31.26 -19.55
N GLN A 30 32.50 -31.65 -18.67
CA GLN A 30 32.36 -33.05 -18.20
C GLN A 30 31.13 -33.84 -18.72
N GLY A 31 30.29 -33.29 -19.57
CA GLY A 31 29.19 -34.06 -20.20
C GLY A 31 28.12 -34.54 -19.21
N THR A 32 27.65 -35.80 -19.28
CA THR A 32 26.45 -36.29 -18.55
C THR A 32 26.59 -36.36 -17.02
N ALA A 33 27.81 -36.36 -16.45
CA ALA A 33 28.01 -36.22 -15.00
C ALA A 33 27.56 -34.85 -14.44
N PHE A 34 27.33 -33.88 -15.34
CA PHE A 34 26.80 -32.54 -15.10
C PHE A 34 25.54 -32.49 -14.24
N TYR A 35 24.59 -33.39 -14.48
CA TYR A 35 23.27 -33.31 -13.84
C TYR A 35 23.34 -33.47 -12.31
N TYR A 36 24.36 -34.16 -11.80
CA TYR A 36 24.61 -34.27 -10.35
C TYR A 36 25.27 -33.00 -9.77
N GLY A 37 26.10 -32.30 -10.54
CA GLY A 37 26.68 -31.01 -10.14
C GLY A 37 25.66 -29.88 -10.04
N LEU A 38 24.56 -29.96 -10.81
CA LEU A 38 23.47 -28.97 -10.76
C LEU A 38 22.73 -28.98 -9.40
N LEU A 39 22.72 -30.12 -8.70
CA LEU A 39 22.17 -30.20 -7.34
C LEU A 39 22.98 -29.38 -6.33
N LEU A 40 24.28 -29.18 -6.56
CA LEU A 40 25.14 -28.33 -5.72
C LEU A 40 24.85 -26.83 -5.93
N LEU A 41 24.18 -26.45 -7.03
CA LEU A 41 23.71 -25.09 -7.27
C LEU A 41 22.43 -24.76 -6.51
N LEU A 42 21.65 -25.73 -6.02
CA LEU A 42 20.41 -25.47 -5.30
C LEU A 42 20.64 -24.71 -3.96
N PRO A 43 21.58 -25.14 -3.07
CA PRO A 43 21.95 -24.37 -1.90
C PRO A 43 22.52 -22.99 -2.26
N GLY A 44 23.32 -22.93 -3.33
CA GLY A 44 23.86 -21.69 -3.88
C GLY A 44 22.77 -20.72 -4.30
N GLY A 45 21.76 -21.18 -5.04
CA GLY A 45 20.63 -20.39 -5.51
C GLY A 45 19.76 -19.85 -4.36
N VAL A 46 19.49 -20.67 -3.34
CA VAL A 46 18.80 -20.23 -2.12
C VAL A 46 19.62 -19.15 -1.40
N PHE A 47 20.93 -19.33 -1.32
CA PHE A 47 21.83 -18.35 -0.70
C PHE A 47 21.95 -17.05 -1.51
N ILE A 48 21.98 -17.12 -2.85
CA ILE A 48 21.89 -15.94 -3.75
C ILE A 48 20.60 -15.19 -3.46
N TRP A 49 19.48 -15.90 -3.47
CA TRP A 49 18.16 -15.31 -3.27
C TRP A 49 18.08 -14.59 -1.92
N TYR A 50 18.62 -15.20 -0.86
CA TYR A 50 18.76 -14.59 0.45
C TYR A 50 19.65 -13.33 0.44
N LEU A 51 20.83 -13.38 -0.20
CA LEU A 51 21.74 -12.24 -0.32
C LEU A 51 21.11 -11.09 -1.10
N LEU A 52 20.49 -11.37 -2.26
CA LEU A 52 19.77 -10.37 -3.06
C LEU A 52 18.63 -9.73 -2.26
N GLY A 53 17.92 -10.51 -1.43
CA GLY A 53 16.92 -9.99 -0.50
C GLY A 53 17.52 -8.97 0.47
N LYS A 54 18.67 -9.29 1.08
CA LYS A 54 19.40 -8.36 1.96
C LYS A 54 19.92 -7.13 1.22
N MET A 55 20.42 -7.27 -0.01
CA MET A 55 20.85 -6.13 -0.83
C MET A 55 19.70 -5.17 -1.11
N ARG A 56 18.55 -5.70 -1.55
CA ARG A 56 17.35 -4.91 -1.83
C ARG A 56 16.87 -4.17 -0.58
N TYR A 57 16.88 -4.85 0.57
CA TYR A 57 16.54 -4.23 1.85
C TYR A 57 17.52 -3.09 2.21
N ALA A 58 18.83 -3.32 2.06
CA ALA A 58 19.85 -2.31 2.34
C ALA A 58 19.73 -1.08 1.41
N ALA A 59 19.49 -1.31 0.12
CA ALA A 59 19.26 -0.25 -0.86
C ALA A 59 18.00 0.56 -0.55
N MET A 60 16.92 -0.10 -0.12
CA MET A 60 15.69 0.57 0.31
C MET A 60 15.91 1.47 1.53
N VAL A 61 16.64 0.97 2.52
CA VAL A 61 17.05 1.77 3.69
C VAL A 61 17.83 3.02 3.28
N GLU A 62 18.82 2.88 2.39
CA GLU A 62 19.66 3.99 1.93
C GLU A 62 18.83 5.01 1.14
N LYS A 63 17.93 4.54 0.26
CA LYS A 63 17.01 5.40 -0.49
C LYS A 63 16.10 6.22 0.43
N LEU A 64 15.49 5.58 1.43
CA LEU A 64 14.61 6.26 2.39
C LEU A 64 15.37 7.28 3.24
N ALA A 65 16.57 6.93 3.71
CA ALA A 65 17.42 7.85 4.46
C ALA A 65 17.88 9.04 3.60
N ALA A 66 18.24 8.81 2.35
CA ALA A 66 18.70 9.84 1.43
C ALA A 66 17.58 10.83 1.01
N GLY A 67 16.32 10.38 1.03
CA GLY A 67 15.14 11.19 0.73
C GLY A 67 14.49 11.88 1.93
N TRP A 68 14.83 11.47 3.16
CA TRP A 68 14.33 12.12 4.38
C TRP A 68 14.72 13.60 4.42
N ALA A 69 13.83 14.47 4.92
CA ALA A 69 14.04 15.91 5.02
C ALA A 69 14.29 16.63 3.68
N LYS A 70 14.02 15.99 2.53
CA LYS A 70 14.17 16.59 1.21
C LYS A 70 12.83 16.80 0.53
N VAL A 71 12.79 17.78 -0.37
CA VAL A 71 11.65 18.01 -1.24
C VAL A 71 11.51 16.83 -2.21
N CYS A 72 10.31 16.26 -2.28
CA CYS A 72 10.00 15.19 -3.22
C CYS A 72 9.62 15.78 -4.58
N LYS A 73 10.56 15.73 -5.54
CA LYS A 73 10.32 16.10 -6.94
C LYS A 73 9.56 14.97 -7.63
N ARG A 74 8.23 15.10 -7.71
CA ARG A 74 7.33 14.14 -8.34
C ARG A 74 6.14 14.88 -8.96
N GLU A 75 5.71 14.44 -10.13
CA GLU A 75 4.46 14.87 -10.75
C GLU A 75 3.26 14.32 -9.97
N ARG A 76 2.27 15.17 -9.75
CA ARG A 76 1.07 14.88 -8.97
C ARG A 76 -0.14 15.12 -9.84
N ASP A 77 -1.00 14.12 -9.93
CA ASP A 77 -2.28 14.24 -10.60
C ASP A 77 -3.31 14.78 -9.61
N PHE A 78 -3.44 16.11 -9.58
CA PHE A 78 -4.40 16.78 -8.69
C PHE A 78 -5.85 16.51 -9.10
N GLN A 79 -6.11 16.20 -10.38
CA GLN A 79 -7.46 15.85 -10.83
C GLN A 79 -7.87 14.49 -10.27
N ASP A 80 -6.98 13.50 -10.30
CA ASP A 80 -7.22 12.19 -9.69
C ASP A 80 -7.37 12.30 -8.16
N LEU A 81 -6.47 13.05 -7.50
CA LEU A 81 -6.58 13.29 -6.05
C LEU A 81 -7.90 13.97 -5.67
N ALA A 82 -8.33 15.00 -6.42
CA ALA A 82 -9.60 15.67 -6.23
C ALA A 82 -10.78 14.71 -6.43
N LYS A 83 -10.77 13.93 -7.51
CA LYS A 83 -11.81 12.93 -7.78
C LYS A 83 -11.93 11.90 -6.65
N MET A 84 -10.80 11.36 -6.18
CA MET A 84 -10.79 10.36 -5.11
C MET A 84 -11.18 10.95 -3.76
N SER A 85 -10.87 12.23 -3.51
CA SER A 85 -11.24 12.92 -2.27
C SER A 85 -12.76 13.01 -2.05
N LEU A 86 -13.54 13.02 -3.14
CA LEU A 86 -15.01 13.05 -3.10
C LEU A 86 -15.62 11.75 -2.59
N LEU A 87 -14.88 10.64 -2.65
CA LEU A 87 -15.35 9.33 -2.19
C LEU A 87 -15.30 9.20 -0.66
N PHE A 88 -14.58 10.08 0.02
CA PHE A 88 -14.39 10.00 1.47
C PHE A 88 -15.58 10.71 2.12
N PRO A 89 -16.35 10.03 3.00
CA PRO A 89 -17.53 10.63 3.61
C PRO A 89 -17.14 11.90 4.40
N VAL A 90 -18.01 12.91 4.36
CA VAL A 90 -17.86 14.16 5.11
C VAL A 90 -19.02 14.21 6.09
N ASP A 91 -18.75 14.24 7.38
CA ASP A 91 -19.80 14.50 8.35
C ASP A 91 -20.07 16.02 8.41
N THR A 92 -21.07 16.48 7.68
CA THR A 92 -21.43 17.91 7.61
C THR A 92 -21.87 18.49 8.96
N SER A 93 -22.11 17.68 9.98
CA SER A 93 -22.44 18.16 11.32
C SER A 93 -21.22 18.55 12.16
N SER A 94 -20.04 17.99 11.84
CA SER A 94 -18.81 18.15 12.63
C SER A 94 -17.58 18.58 11.82
N GLU A 95 -17.61 18.42 10.50
CA GLU A 95 -16.54 18.80 9.57
C GLU A 95 -16.91 20.05 8.76
N THR A 96 -15.94 20.96 8.61
CA THR A 96 -16.04 22.10 7.70
C THR A 96 -15.07 21.92 6.56
N LEU A 97 -15.57 21.86 5.33
CA LEU A 97 -14.74 21.86 4.13
C LEU A 97 -14.30 23.29 3.78
N ILE A 98 -13.02 23.45 3.44
CA ILE A 98 -12.54 24.70 2.85
C ILE A 98 -13.27 24.93 1.52
N SER A 99 -13.78 26.15 1.31
CA SER A 99 -14.52 26.49 0.09
C SER A 99 -13.62 26.41 -1.15
N PRO A 100 -14.12 26.04 -2.35
CA PRO A 100 -13.31 25.97 -3.56
C PRO A 100 -12.52 27.27 -3.84
N LEU A 101 -13.14 28.43 -3.62
CA LEU A 101 -12.50 29.74 -3.76
C LEU A 101 -11.30 29.87 -2.82
N THR A 102 -11.49 29.55 -1.53
CA THR A 102 -10.40 29.60 -0.54
C THR A 102 -9.28 28.61 -0.86
N LYS A 103 -9.58 27.46 -1.49
CA LYS A 103 -8.54 26.51 -1.91
C LYS A 103 -7.66 27.08 -3.03
N GLU A 104 -8.29 27.79 -3.97
CA GLU A 104 -7.61 28.49 -5.06
C GLU A 104 -6.76 29.64 -4.54
N ASP A 105 -7.34 30.50 -3.68
CA ASP A 105 -6.66 31.65 -3.06
C ASP A 105 -5.43 31.23 -2.25
N LEU A 106 -5.51 30.11 -1.53
CA LEU A 106 -4.39 29.58 -0.72
C LEU A 106 -3.42 28.70 -1.53
N HIS A 107 -3.68 28.51 -2.82
CA HIS A 107 -2.92 27.61 -3.69
C HIS A 107 -2.70 26.22 -3.04
N LEU A 108 -3.77 25.60 -2.54
CA LEU A 108 -3.66 24.36 -1.75
C LEU A 108 -2.96 23.21 -2.48
N ASP A 109 -3.03 23.15 -3.81
CA ASP A 109 -2.32 22.14 -4.59
C ASP A 109 -0.79 22.34 -4.54
N LEU A 110 -0.33 23.59 -4.58
CA LEU A 110 1.09 23.91 -4.39
C LEU A 110 1.53 23.61 -2.96
N LEU A 111 0.70 23.95 -1.97
CA LEU A 111 0.96 23.61 -0.58
C LEU A 111 1.02 22.09 -0.37
N TYR A 112 0.12 21.33 -0.98
CA TYR A 112 0.17 19.87 -0.98
C TYR A 112 1.48 19.38 -1.60
N GLY A 113 1.90 19.94 -2.74
CA GLY A 113 3.17 19.62 -3.38
C GLY A 113 4.39 19.84 -2.48
N LEU A 114 4.35 20.87 -1.64
CA LEU A 114 5.38 21.16 -0.64
C LEU A 114 5.39 20.14 0.50
N VAL A 115 4.22 19.69 0.97
CA VAL A 115 4.07 18.78 2.12
C VAL A 115 4.26 17.31 1.72
N ASP A 116 3.79 16.91 0.54
CA ASP A 116 3.70 15.53 0.09
C ASP A 116 5.06 14.85 -0.03
N ARG A 117 5.31 13.96 0.95
CA ARG A 117 6.42 13.01 1.02
C ARG A 117 5.93 11.59 1.29
N THR A 118 4.63 11.32 1.08
CA THR A 118 4.00 10.05 1.45
C THR A 118 4.42 8.94 0.47
N LEU A 119 4.50 7.72 0.99
CA LEU A 119 4.98 6.55 0.26
C LEU A 119 3.85 5.72 -0.36
N THR A 120 2.62 5.89 0.10
CA THR A 120 1.49 5.02 -0.22
C THR A 120 0.36 5.82 -0.87
N THR A 121 -0.50 5.14 -1.64
CA THR A 121 -1.73 5.75 -2.21
C THR A 121 -2.67 6.24 -1.10
N PRO A 122 -2.96 5.46 -0.03
CA PRO A 122 -3.71 5.96 1.12
C PRO A 122 -3.09 7.21 1.74
N GLY A 123 -1.78 7.23 1.94
CA GLY A 123 -1.09 8.40 2.53
C GLY A 123 -1.25 9.65 1.69
N ALA A 124 -1.11 9.53 0.37
CA ALA A 124 -1.28 10.65 -0.56
C ALA A 124 -2.69 11.26 -0.47
N GLN A 125 -3.72 10.41 -0.46
CA GLN A 125 -5.11 10.85 -0.43
C GLN A 125 -5.55 11.36 0.94
N VAL A 126 -5.14 10.68 2.01
CA VAL A 126 -5.43 11.13 3.38
C VAL A 126 -4.78 12.47 3.64
N LEU A 127 -3.51 12.68 3.24
CA LEU A 127 -2.86 13.98 3.35
C LEU A 127 -3.60 15.08 2.56
N TYR A 128 -4.03 14.77 1.33
CA TYR A 128 -4.77 15.72 0.51
C TYR A 128 -6.11 16.09 1.15
N ASN A 129 -6.81 15.13 1.76
CA ASN A 129 -8.03 15.37 2.52
C ASN A 129 -7.78 16.17 3.80
N MET A 130 -6.72 15.88 4.55
CA MET A 130 -6.35 16.63 5.77
C MET A 130 -6.19 18.13 5.51
N LEU A 131 -5.61 18.52 4.36
CA LEU A 131 -5.44 19.94 4.00
C LEU A 131 -6.76 20.64 3.67
N GLN A 132 -7.77 19.90 3.22
CA GLN A 132 -9.06 20.45 2.81
C GLN A 132 -10.12 20.39 3.92
N ARG A 133 -9.87 19.59 4.96
CA ARG A 133 -10.77 19.29 6.08
C ARG A 133 -10.06 19.60 7.40
N PRO A 134 -10.03 20.88 7.82
CA PRO A 134 -9.49 21.26 9.11
C PRO A 134 -10.18 20.47 10.23
N LEU A 135 -9.38 19.97 11.16
CA LEU A 135 -9.85 19.23 12.31
C LEU A 135 -10.07 20.21 13.47
N PHE A 136 -11.28 20.24 14.03
CA PHE A 136 -11.62 21.13 15.16
C PHE A 136 -11.60 20.43 16.53
N ASN A 137 -11.44 19.11 16.55
CA ASN A 137 -11.31 18.34 17.78
C ASN A 137 -9.87 18.44 18.32
N ALA A 138 -9.71 19.07 19.49
CA ALA A 138 -8.41 19.31 20.12
C ALA A 138 -7.69 18.02 20.53
N GLU A 139 -8.39 17.01 21.02
CA GLU A 139 -7.81 15.71 21.42
C GLU A 139 -7.19 15.00 20.20
N ARG A 140 -7.93 14.94 19.09
CA ARG A 140 -7.44 14.32 17.84
C ARG A 140 -6.28 15.10 17.22
N LEU A 141 -6.26 16.43 17.33
CA LEU A 141 -5.10 17.24 16.95
C LEU A 141 -3.88 16.94 17.84
N ALA A 142 -4.09 16.79 19.16
CA ALA A 142 -3.03 16.45 20.10
C ALA A 142 -2.45 15.05 19.82
N GLU A 143 -3.28 14.06 19.48
CA GLU A 143 -2.86 12.72 19.03
C GLU A 143 -1.95 12.78 17.80
N ARG A 144 -2.36 13.55 16.77
CA ARG A 144 -1.54 13.78 15.56
C ARG A 144 -0.20 14.42 15.91
N GLY A 145 -0.23 15.47 16.75
CA GLY A 145 0.98 16.14 17.23
C GLY A 145 1.92 15.19 17.98
N GLN A 146 1.38 14.32 18.84
CA GLN A 146 2.16 13.32 19.56
C GLN A 146 2.84 12.34 18.60
N ALA A 147 2.13 11.84 17.59
CA ALA A 147 2.70 10.95 16.58
C ALA A 147 3.83 11.64 15.78
N ILE A 148 3.66 12.90 15.36
CA ILE A 148 4.69 13.65 14.65
C ILE A 148 5.94 13.84 15.53
N ARG A 149 5.79 14.30 16.78
CA ARG A 149 6.90 14.47 17.73
C ARG A 149 7.64 13.16 18.00
N LEU A 150 6.91 12.05 18.05
CA LEU A 150 7.49 10.72 18.18
C LEU A 150 8.35 10.36 16.96
N PHE A 151 7.87 10.64 15.75
CA PHE A 151 8.63 10.37 14.51
C PHE A 151 9.88 11.25 14.38
N ASP A 152 9.81 12.49 14.88
CA ASP A 152 10.95 13.41 14.94
C ASP A 152 12.03 12.87 15.90
N SER A 153 11.63 12.46 17.11
CA SER A 153 12.53 12.05 18.20
C SER A 153 13.03 10.60 18.12
N GLN A 154 12.33 9.70 17.41
CA GLN A 154 12.69 8.27 17.31
C GLN A 154 13.04 7.81 15.88
N PRO A 155 14.28 8.04 15.40
CA PRO A 155 14.71 7.65 14.06
C PRO A 155 14.58 6.16 13.74
N GLN A 156 14.78 5.29 14.73
CA GLN A 156 14.71 3.84 14.53
C GLN A 156 13.28 3.36 14.28
N LEU A 157 12.31 3.86 15.06
CA LEU A 157 10.89 3.57 14.86
C LEU A 157 10.46 4.11 13.50
N ARG A 158 10.74 5.39 13.23
CA ARG A 158 10.47 6.05 11.95
C ARG A 158 10.97 5.23 10.76
N GLN A 159 12.24 4.80 10.80
CA GLN A 159 12.81 3.99 9.72
C GLN A 159 12.08 2.67 9.52
N LYS A 160 11.70 1.97 10.60
CA LYS A 160 10.93 0.72 10.52
C LYS A 160 9.56 0.95 9.89
N LEU A 161 8.85 2.02 10.27
CA LEU A 161 7.56 2.39 9.70
C LEU A 161 7.68 2.70 8.19
N LEU A 162 8.61 3.57 7.81
CA LEU A 162 8.88 3.92 6.40
C LEU A 162 9.20 2.68 5.55
N LEU A 163 9.95 1.72 6.10
CA LEU A 163 10.25 0.47 5.39
C LEU A 163 9.00 -0.40 5.16
N ARG A 164 8.04 -0.39 6.07
CA ARG A 164 6.78 -1.13 5.90
C ARG A 164 5.87 -0.45 4.88
N LEU A 165 5.74 0.87 4.96
CA LEU A 165 5.00 1.69 4.01
C LEU A 165 5.61 1.62 2.59
N GLN A 166 6.94 1.64 2.47
CA GLN A 166 7.63 1.52 1.17
C GLN A 166 7.39 0.17 0.47
N ARG A 167 7.10 -0.90 1.23
CA ARG A 167 6.74 -2.21 0.65
C ARG A 167 5.31 -2.24 0.12
N LEU A 168 4.42 -1.42 0.71
CA LEU A 168 3.06 -1.22 0.19
C LEU A 168 3.10 -0.37 -1.09
N ASP A 169 3.89 0.71 -1.07
CA ASP A 169 4.12 1.61 -2.21
C ASP A 169 2.85 2.30 -2.74
N ARG A 170 3.01 3.19 -3.73
CA ARG A 170 1.89 3.77 -4.48
C ARG A 170 1.45 2.87 -5.62
N GLN A 171 0.15 2.80 -5.86
CA GLN A 171 -0.38 2.23 -7.10
C GLN A 171 -0.09 3.18 -8.27
N LYS A 172 0.28 2.62 -9.44
CA LYS A 172 0.45 3.41 -10.67
C LYS A 172 -0.88 3.95 -11.21
N ALA A 173 -1.92 3.14 -11.11
CA ALA A 173 -3.30 3.53 -11.37
C ALA A 173 -4.09 3.17 -10.11
N ASP A 174 -4.86 4.11 -9.58
CA ASP A 174 -5.62 3.88 -8.37
C ASP A 174 -6.84 2.99 -8.67
N THR A 175 -6.67 1.72 -8.32
CA THR A 175 -7.72 0.71 -8.43
C THR A 175 -8.37 0.40 -7.09
N VAL A 176 -7.69 0.69 -5.99
CA VAL A 176 -8.13 0.28 -4.65
C VAL A 176 -9.20 1.20 -4.10
N THR A 177 -9.08 2.51 -4.33
CA THR A 177 -9.98 3.48 -3.73
C THR A 177 -11.41 3.29 -4.23
N ASN A 178 -11.57 3.11 -5.55
CA ASN A 178 -12.87 2.78 -6.14
C ASN A 178 -13.43 1.45 -5.59
N LEU A 179 -12.59 0.42 -5.41
CA LEU A 179 -13.06 -0.87 -4.89
C LEU A 179 -13.58 -0.79 -3.44
N VAL A 180 -12.97 0.07 -2.63
CA VAL A 180 -13.25 0.21 -1.20
C VAL A 180 -14.38 1.21 -0.93
N TRP A 181 -14.41 2.32 -1.67
CA TRP A 181 -15.33 3.42 -1.41
C TRP A 181 -16.51 3.49 -2.37
N ASP A 182 -16.37 3.02 -3.60
CA ASP A 182 -17.48 3.03 -4.57
C ASP A 182 -18.36 1.78 -4.38
N GLU A 183 -19.62 1.98 -3.97
CA GLU A 183 -20.63 0.92 -3.88
C GLU A 183 -21.11 0.46 -5.26
N ALA A 184 -21.04 1.30 -6.29
CA ALA A 184 -21.47 0.97 -7.65
C ALA A 184 -20.48 0.04 -8.37
N VAL A 185 -19.22 -0.03 -7.90
CA VAL A 185 -18.14 -0.84 -8.51
C VAL A 185 -18.16 -2.30 -8.02
N GLN A 186 -19.27 -2.77 -7.43
CA GLN A 186 -19.42 -4.18 -7.07
C GLN A 186 -19.47 -5.06 -8.33
N PRO A 187 -18.50 -5.95 -8.56
CA PRO A 187 -18.58 -6.89 -9.66
C PRO A 187 -19.81 -7.79 -9.48
N ALA A 188 -20.52 -8.05 -10.58
CA ALA A 188 -21.73 -8.86 -10.56
C ALA A 188 -21.49 -10.19 -9.83
N ARG A 189 -22.32 -10.47 -8.81
CA ARG A 189 -22.25 -11.74 -8.08
C ARG A 189 -22.46 -12.90 -9.06
N LEU A 190 -21.53 -13.86 -9.06
CA LEU A 190 -21.63 -15.04 -9.92
C LEU A 190 -22.63 -16.07 -9.34
N GLY A 191 -22.94 -15.92 -8.05
CA GLY A 191 -23.95 -16.71 -7.35
C GLY A 191 -23.48 -18.13 -7.12
N TYR A 192 -24.41 -19.08 -7.06
CA TYR A 192 -24.06 -20.48 -6.79
C TYR A 192 -23.54 -21.24 -8.02
N LEU A 193 -23.63 -20.66 -9.22
CA LEU A 193 -23.32 -21.33 -10.48
C LEU A 193 -21.87 -21.86 -10.55
N PRO A 194 -20.81 -21.11 -10.19
CA PRO A 194 -19.45 -21.65 -10.17
C PRO A 194 -19.28 -22.82 -9.20
N ALA A 195 -20.00 -22.82 -8.07
CA ALA A 195 -19.96 -23.92 -7.11
C ALA A 195 -20.65 -25.17 -7.66
N VAL A 196 -21.81 -25.02 -8.31
CA VAL A 196 -22.51 -26.11 -9.00
C VAL A 196 -21.66 -26.71 -10.11
N LEU A 197 -21.07 -25.88 -10.97
CA LEU A 197 -20.20 -26.33 -12.05
C LEU A 197 -18.95 -27.08 -11.56
N ALA A 198 -18.39 -26.66 -10.41
CA ALA A 198 -17.28 -27.37 -9.78
C ALA A 198 -17.71 -28.72 -9.17
N ALA A 199 -18.92 -28.81 -8.62
CA ALA A 199 -19.47 -30.08 -8.13
C ALA A 199 -19.76 -31.06 -9.28
N LEU A 200 -20.29 -30.57 -10.40
CA LEU A 200 -20.47 -31.35 -11.62
C LEU A 200 -19.13 -31.82 -12.21
N ALA A 201 -18.09 -30.97 -12.15
CA ALA A 201 -16.74 -31.36 -12.58
C ALA A 201 -16.18 -32.51 -11.71
N LEU A 202 -16.48 -32.53 -10.41
CA LEU A 202 -16.11 -33.65 -9.54
C LEU A 202 -16.80 -34.95 -9.96
N ALA A 203 -18.11 -34.89 -10.25
CA ALA A 203 -18.84 -36.04 -10.78
C ALA A 203 -18.27 -36.52 -12.13
N ALA A 204 -17.86 -35.59 -13.00
CA ALA A 204 -17.21 -35.92 -14.27
C ALA A 204 -15.86 -36.61 -14.08
N VAL A 205 -15.06 -36.20 -13.10
CA VAL A 205 -13.78 -36.86 -12.76
C VAL A 205 -14.01 -38.28 -12.21
N ILE A 206 -15.15 -38.53 -11.55
CA ILE A 206 -15.52 -39.86 -11.04
C ILE A 206 -16.09 -40.76 -12.16
N SER A 207 -16.61 -40.19 -13.24
CA SER A 207 -17.28 -40.96 -14.32
C SER A 207 -16.44 -42.06 -14.99
N PRO A 208 -15.10 -41.97 -15.17
CA PRO A 208 -14.32 -43.05 -15.77
C PRO A 208 -14.28 -44.34 -14.95
N PHE A 209 -14.51 -44.27 -13.63
CA PHE A 209 -14.58 -45.46 -12.77
C PHE A 209 -15.81 -46.32 -13.08
N PHE A 210 -16.89 -45.73 -13.62
CA PHE A 210 -18.13 -46.43 -13.96
C PHE A 210 -18.28 -46.70 -15.45
N LEU A 211 -17.80 -45.79 -16.30
CA LEU A 211 -18.02 -45.80 -17.75
C LEU A 211 -16.74 -46.10 -18.55
N GLY A 212 -15.61 -46.35 -17.89
CA GLY A 212 -14.32 -46.54 -18.53
C GLY A 212 -13.90 -45.32 -19.36
N PHE A 213 -13.30 -45.56 -20.52
CA PHE A 213 -12.84 -44.49 -21.43
C PHE A 213 -13.99 -43.57 -21.92
N ARG A 214 -15.23 -44.07 -21.98
CA ARG A 214 -16.40 -43.26 -22.33
C ARG A 214 -16.67 -42.16 -21.28
N GLY A 215 -16.33 -42.38 -20.01
CA GLY A 215 -16.43 -41.35 -18.97
C GLY A 215 -15.48 -40.18 -19.19
N VAL A 216 -14.30 -40.42 -19.77
CA VAL A 216 -13.38 -39.34 -20.15
C VAL A 216 -13.98 -38.52 -21.31
N PHE A 217 -14.49 -39.19 -22.34
CA PHE A 217 -15.05 -38.54 -23.55
C PHE A 217 -16.37 -37.81 -23.31
N PHE A 218 -17.30 -38.39 -22.54
CA PHE A 218 -18.63 -37.83 -22.32
C PHE A 218 -18.78 -37.11 -20.98
N GLY A 219 -17.83 -37.26 -20.05
CA GLY A 219 -17.83 -36.58 -18.75
C GLY A 219 -16.82 -35.44 -18.69
N ILE A 220 -15.51 -35.78 -18.67
CA ILE A 220 -14.44 -34.82 -18.39
C ILE A 220 -14.30 -33.78 -19.50
N PHE A 221 -14.21 -34.19 -20.78
CA PHE A 221 -14.00 -33.24 -21.88
C PHE A 221 -15.12 -32.19 -22.03
N PRO A 222 -16.42 -32.57 -22.04
CA PRO A 222 -17.50 -31.60 -22.11
C PRO A 222 -17.54 -30.67 -20.90
N MET A 223 -17.31 -31.18 -19.69
CA MET A 223 -17.26 -30.35 -18.49
C MET A 223 -16.08 -29.38 -18.50
N PHE A 224 -14.90 -29.82 -18.96
CA PHE A 224 -13.75 -28.96 -19.13
C PHE A 224 -14.06 -27.84 -20.12
N ALA A 225 -14.62 -28.15 -21.30
CA ALA A 225 -14.97 -27.17 -22.31
C ALA A 225 -16.00 -26.14 -21.79
N LEU A 226 -17.04 -26.61 -21.10
CA LEU A 226 -18.06 -25.75 -20.48
C LEU A 226 -17.44 -24.79 -19.46
N ASN A 227 -16.65 -25.32 -18.52
CA ASN A 227 -16.03 -24.53 -17.46
C ASN A 227 -14.95 -23.59 -18.01
N PHE A 228 -14.21 -24.01 -19.03
CA PHE A 228 -13.24 -23.16 -19.73
C PHE A 228 -13.93 -21.96 -20.39
N VAL A 229 -15.00 -22.18 -21.17
CA VAL A 229 -15.76 -21.09 -21.81
C VAL A 229 -16.36 -20.16 -20.76
N TYR A 230 -16.91 -20.70 -19.68
CA TYR A 230 -17.46 -19.91 -18.59
C TYR A 230 -16.40 -19.04 -17.91
N ALA A 231 -15.25 -19.63 -17.55
CA ALA A 231 -14.13 -18.93 -16.95
C ALA A 231 -13.61 -17.82 -17.86
N HIS A 232 -13.43 -18.10 -19.16
CA HIS A 232 -12.91 -17.14 -20.13
C HIS A 232 -13.86 -15.94 -20.32
N LYS A 233 -15.18 -16.18 -20.40
CA LYS A 233 -16.17 -15.10 -20.47
C LYS A 233 -16.19 -14.22 -19.23
N LYS A 234 -15.93 -14.79 -18.04
CA LYS A 234 -15.98 -14.06 -16.76
C LYS A 234 -14.62 -13.48 -16.34
N SER A 235 -13.50 -13.90 -16.94
CA SER A 235 -12.16 -13.45 -16.55
C SER A 235 -11.84 -12.01 -16.89
N ALA A 236 -12.47 -11.43 -17.92
CA ALA A 236 -12.21 -10.05 -18.33
C ALA A 236 -12.54 -9.03 -17.21
N GLY A 237 -13.69 -9.19 -16.54
CA GLY A 237 -14.07 -8.32 -15.41
C GLY A 237 -13.19 -8.53 -14.17
N MET A 238 -12.67 -9.74 -13.94
CA MET A 238 -11.80 -10.03 -12.81
C MET A 238 -10.45 -9.32 -12.91
N MET A 239 -9.86 -9.26 -14.11
CA MET A 239 -8.52 -8.69 -14.31
C MET A 239 -8.43 -7.23 -13.89
N ILE A 240 -9.53 -6.49 -13.98
CA ILE A 240 -9.60 -5.08 -13.57
C ILE A 240 -9.46 -4.93 -12.04
N SER A 241 -10.07 -5.84 -11.27
CA SER A 241 -10.09 -5.75 -9.79
C SER A 241 -8.95 -6.50 -9.11
N LEU A 242 -8.26 -7.42 -9.81
CA LEU A 242 -7.15 -8.18 -9.23
C LEU A 242 -6.00 -7.32 -8.65
N PRO A 243 -5.54 -6.24 -9.31
CA PRO A 243 -4.56 -5.33 -8.73
C PRO A 243 -5.02 -4.72 -7.41
N ALA A 244 -6.29 -4.31 -7.32
CA ALA A 244 -6.88 -3.75 -6.11
C ALA A 244 -6.94 -4.77 -4.96
N ILE A 245 -7.36 -6.02 -5.24
CA ILE A 245 -7.38 -7.10 -4.24
C ILE A 245 -5.96 -7.38 -3.72
N ARG A 246 -4.96 -7.41 -4.62
CA ARG A 246 -3.55 -7.59 -4.23
C ARG A 246 -3.07 -6.45 -3.34
N TYR A 247 -3.44 -5.21 -3.68
CA TYR A 247 -3.09 -4.04 -2.88
C TYR A 247 -3.75 -4.07 -1.50
N LEU A 248 -5.03 -4.46 -1.41
CA LEU A 248 -5.71 -4.64 -0.11
C LEU A 248 -5.03 -5.67 0.77
N ASN A 249 -4.61 -6.80 0.21
CA ASN A 249 -3.85 -7.79 0.97
C ASN A 249 -2.52 -7.21 1.48
N ALA A 250 -1.81 -6.45 0.65
CA ALA A 250 -0.59 -5.77 1.06
C ALA A 250 -0.86 -4.70 2.14
N LEU A 251 -1.97 -3.97 2.02
CA LEU A 251 -2.41 -2.95 2.98
C LEU A 251 -2.72 -3.59 4.35
N ILE A 252 -3.45 -4.70 4.40
CA ILE A 252 -3.75 -5.41 5.64
C ILE A 252 -2.46 -5.94 6.30
N LEU A 253 -1.52 -6.47 5.50
CA LEU A 253 -0.21 -6.90 6.02
C LEU A 253 0.60 -5.71 6.55
N ALA A 254 0.62 -4.59 5.83
CA ALA A 254 1.28 -3.37 6.27
C ALA A 254 0.66 -2.83 7.56
N ALA A 255 -0.67 -2.79 7.66
CA ALA A 255 -1.40 -2.40 8.86
C ALA A 255 -1.02 -3.28 10.06
N GLY A 256 -0.92 -4.60 9.88
CA GLY A 256 -0.50 -5.52 10.93
C GLY A 256 0.94 -5.29 11.39
N ASP A 257 1.86 -5.02 10.45
CA ASP A 257 3.25 -4.67 10.77
C ASP A 257 3.33 -3.31 11.51
N LEU A 258 2.55 -2.31 11.09
CA LEU A 258 2.49 -1.00 11.73
C LEU A 258 1.95 -1.10 13.15
N ALA A 259 0.85 -1.87 13.35
CA ALA A 259 0.27 -2.09 14.67
C ALA A 259 1.30 -2.66 15.67
N GLN A 260 2.13 -3.61 15.23
CA GLN A 260 3.19 -4.17 16.07
C GLN A 260 4.29 -3.15 16.37
N LEU A 261 4.69 -2.35 15.38
CA LEU A 261 5.74 -1.35 15.55
C LEU A 261 5.33 -0.20 16.45
N THR A 262 4.03 0.13 16.50
CA THR A 262 3.49 1.24 17.27
C THR A 262 2.84 0.82 18.58
N ALA A 263 2.84 -0.46 18.93
CA ALA A 263 2.14 -1.00 20.11
C ALA A 263 2.48 -0.25 21.42
N ASP A 264 3.76 0.01 21.64
CA ASP A 264 4.23 0.66 22.88
C ASP A 264 4.16 2.18 22.79
N SER A 265 4.30 2.75 21.58
CA SER A 265 4.52 4.19 21.39
C SER A 265 3.27 4.97 20.99
N LEU A 266 2.34 4.33 20.28
CA LEU A 266 1.04 4.88 19.86
C LEU A 266 -0.06 3.80 20.07
N PRO A 267 -0.41 3.49 21.32
CA PRO A 267 -1.29 2.36 21.64
C PRO A 267 -2.70 2.51 21.06
N ALA A 268 -3.24 3.73 20.94
CA ALA A 268 -4.53 3.98 20.30
C ALA A 268 -4.53 3.54 18.82
N TYR A 269 -3.56 4.03 18.03
CA TYR A 269 -3.36 3.61 16.64
C TYR A 269 -3.14 2.09 16.53
N ALA A 270 -2.30 1.52 17.40
CA ALA A 270 -2.01 0.09 17.39
C ALA A 270 -3.24 -0.77 17.67
N ALA A 271 -4.10 -0.36 18.60
CA ALA A 271 -5.33 -1.05 18.96
C ALA A 271 -6.33 -1.05 17.79
N GLU A 272 -6.56 0.11 17.18
CA GLU A 272 -7.46 0.22 16.02
C GLU A 272 -6.96 -0.58 14.81
N LEU A 273 -5.67 -0.45 14.48
CA LEU A 273 -5.07 -1.24 13.40
C LEU A 273 -5.18 -2.75 13.68
N THR A 274 -4.91 -3.17 14.92
CA THR A 274 -5.03 -4.59 15.31
C THR A 274 -6.46 -5.07 15.14
N ALA A 275 -7.45 -4.32 15.62
CA ALA A 275 -8.86 -4.68 15.50
C ALA A 275 -9.29 -4.85 14.04
N GLY A 276 -8.96 -3.86 13.18
CA GLY A 276 -9.25 -3.92 11.75
C GLY A 276 -8.56 -5.10 11.07
N VAL A 277 -7.28 -5.34 11.36
CA VAL A 277 -6.53 -6.48 10.80
C VAL A 277 -7.18 -7.80 11.18
N GLN A 278 -7.59 -7.99 12.44
CA GLN A 278 -8.24 -9.23 12.90
C GLN A 278 -9.52 -9.53 12.13
N ARG A 279 -10.35 -8.52 11.87
CA ARG A 279 -11.58 -8.66 11.06
C ARG A 279 -11.27 -9.00 9.62
N CYS A 280 -10.24 -8.38 9.04
CA CYS A 280 -9.85 -8.59 7.65
C CYS A 280 -8.95 -9.81 7.42
N LYS A 281 -8.59 -10.60 8.45
CA LYS A 281 -7.70 -11.78 8.31
C LYS A 281 -8.20 -12.80 7.29
N GLY A 282 -9.51 -12.93 7.12
CA GLY A 282 -10.11 -13.84 6.13
C GLY A 282 -9.73 -13.53 4.68
N LEU A 283 -9.30 -12.29 4.39
CA LEU A 283 -8.83 -11.84 3.07
C LEU A 283 -7.37 -12.24 2.81
N LEU A 284 -6.56 -12.43 3.86
CA LEU A 284 -5.15 -12.81 3.79
C LEU A 284 -4.93 -14.29 3.39
N ARG A 285 -5.88 -14.92 2.69
CA ARG A 285 -5.77 -16.32 2.26
C ARG A 285 -4.43 -16.52 1.54
N LYS A 286 -3.54 -17.26 2.21
CA LYS A 286 -2.18 -17.52 1.77
C LYS A 286 -2.20 -18.06 0.35
N THR A 287 -1.58 -17.33 -0.57
CA THR A 287 -1.29 -17.74 -1.95
C THR A 287 -0.31 -18.92 -1.96
N HIS A 288 -0.75 -20.11 -1.56
CA HIS A 288 -0.04 -21.38 -1.77
C HIS A 288 -0.03 -21.78 -3.26
N TYR A 289 -0.80 -21.06 -4.08
CA TYR A 289 -0.87 -21.16 -5.53
C TYR A 289 0.50 -21.08 -6.21
N ASN A 290 1.31 -20.09 -5.82
CA ASN A 290 2.59 -19.87 -6.50
C ASN A 290 3.52 -21.07 -6.27
N VAL A 291 3.44 -21.74 -5.12
CA VAL A 291 4.23 -22.93 -4.83
C VAL A 291 3.72 -24.13 -5.63
N LEU A 292 2.41 -24.37 -5.65
CA LEU A 292 1.83 -25.48 -6.43
C LEU A 292 2.12 -25.33 -7.93
N ARG A 293 2.01 -24.12 -8.47
CA ARG A 293 2.29 -23.82 -9.88
C ARG A 293 3.78 -23.88 -10.21
N LEU A 294 4.67 -23.52 -9.27
CA LEU A 294 6.12 -23.66 -9.45
C LEU A 294 6.57 -25.13 -9.49
N LEU A 295 5.85 -26.00 -8.78
CA LEU A 295 6.11 -27.44 -8.71
C LEU A 295 5.43 -28.21 -9.86
N ASP A 296 4.60 -27.55 -10.66
CA ASP A 296 3.83 -28.16 -11.73
C ASP A 296 4.64 -28.25 -13.02
N ALA A 297 5.54 -29.24 -13.08
CA ALA A 297 6.40 -29.49 -14.24
C ALA A 297 5.63 -29.84 -15.52
N PHE A 298 4.37 -30.25 -15.41
CA PHE A 298 3.53 -30.70 -16.52
C PHE A 298 2.40 -29.72 -16.89
N GLY A 299 2.30 -28.58 -16.21
CA GLY A 299 1.24 -27.58 -16.46
C GLY A 299 -0.18 -28.05 -16.11
N LEU A 300 -0.32 -29.12 -15.33
CA LEU A 300 -1.62 -29.73 -14.97
C LEU A 300 -2.49 -28.80 -14.11
N TYR A 301 -1.88 -27.94 -13.32
CA TYR A 301 -2.56 -27.02 -12.41
C TYR A 301 -3.51 -26.08 -13.17
N ASP A 302 -3.10 -25.58 -14.33
CA ASP A 302 -3.93 -24.66 -15.11
C ASP A 302 -5.18 -25.39 -15.65
N TYR A 303 -5.06 -26.67 -16.02
CA TYR A 303 -6.22 -27.51 -16.37
C TYR A 303 -7.13 -27.76 -15.17
N PHE A 304 -6.57 -28.08 -13.99
CA PHE A 304 -7.36 -28.22 -12.76
C PHE A 304 -8.08 -26.92 -12.38
N ASN A 305 -7.43 -25.78 -12.57
CA ASN A 305 -7.99 -24.46 -12.32
C ASN A 305 -9.21 -24.19 -13.21
N TYR A 306 -9.12 -24.48 -14.51
CA TYR A 306 -10.24 -24.35 -15.43
C TYR A 306 -11.34 -25.38 -15.15
N LEU A 307 -10.98 -26.64 -14.91
CA LEU A 307 -11.94 -27.71 -14.66
C LEU A 307 -12.78 -27.44 -13.41
N PHE A 308 -12.18 -26.93 -12.33
CA PHE A 308 -12.88 -26.67 -11.06
C PHE A 308 -13.19 -25.20 -10.79
N LEU A 309 -12.94 -24.31 -11.76
CA LEU A 309 -13.16 -22.86 -11.66
C LEU A 309 -12.50 -22.23 -10.42
N LEU A 310 -11.29 -22.70 -10.05
CA LEU A 310 -10.70 -22.37 -8.75
C LEU A 310 -10.41 -20.88 -8.58
N GLU A 311 -9.76 -20.25 -9.56
CA GLU A 311 -9.48 -18.80 -9.55
C GLU A 311 -10.76 -17.97 -9.54
N LEU A 312 -11.75 -18.33 -10.35
CA LEU A 312 -13.03 -17.62 -10.43
C LEU A 312 -13.79 -17.66 -9.09
N ARG A 313 -13.87 -18.84 -8.46
CA ARG A 313 -14.50 -19.02 -7.15
C ARG A 313 -13.74 -18.29 -6.03
N ARG A 314 -12.41 -18.25 -6.10
CA ARG A 314 -11.59 -17.50 -5.14
C ARG A 314 -11.79 -16.00 -5.29
N PHE A 315 -11.84 -15.51 -6.53
CA PHE A 315 -12.13 -14.11 -6.82
C PHE A 315 -13.49 -13.72 -6.24
N GLU A 316 -14.53 -14.52 -6.48
CA GLU A 316 -15.86 -14.28 -5.90
C GLU A 316 -15.82 -14.28 -4.37
N ALA A 317 -15.14 -15.25 -3.75
CA ALA A 317 -15.00 -15.30 -2.30
C ALA A 317 -14.25 -14.08 -1.73
N SER A 318 -13.22 -13.59 -2.42
CA SER A 318 -12.50 -12.36 -2.06
C SER A 318 -13.40 -11.14 -2.17
N MET A 319 -14.17 -11.02 -3.25
CA MET A 319 -15.12 -9.91 -3.43
C MET A 319 -16.22 -9.91 -2.38
N ALA A 320 -16.78 -11.08 -2.05
CA ALA A 320 -17.77 -11.22 -0.99
C ALA A 320 -17.20 -10.83 0.38
N ALA A 321 -15.96 -11.23 0.67
CA ALA A 321 -15.28 -10.85 1.91
C ALA A 321 -14.95 -9.34 1.95
N ILE A 322 -14.53 -8.74 0.83
CA ILE A 322 -14.30 -7.29 0.73
C ILE A 322 -15.59 -6.52 0.97
N SER A 323 -16.70 -6.94 0.37
CA SER A 323 -18.00 -6.30 0.60
C SER A 323 -18.46 -6.44 2.04
N ARG A 324 -18.17 -7.57 2.71
CA ARG A 324 -18.59 -7.82 4.09
C ARG A 324 -17.76 -7.03 5.10
N GLU A 325 -16.45 -6.92 4.89
CA GLU A 325 -15.52 -6.24 5.80
C GLU A 325 -15.18 -4.81 5.34
N ARG A 326 -16.02 -4.20 4.50
CA ARG A 326 -15.72 -2.94 3.80
C ARG A 326 -15.38 -1.79 4.75
N GLU A 327 -16.17 -1.59 5.80
CA GLU A 327 -15.95 -0.54 6.80
C GLU A 327 -14.59 -0.71 7.50
N HIS A 328 -14.22 -1.94 7.84
CA HIS A 328 -12.92 -2.23 8.45
C HIS A 328 -11.77 -2.00 7.47
N LEU A 329 -11.95 -2.30 6.18
CA LEU A 329 -10.96 -1.99 5.14
C LEU A 329 -10.79 -0.48 4.95
N GLN A 330 -11.88 0.28 4.98
CA GLN A 330 -11.88 1.75 4.95
C GLN A 330 -11.13 2.32 6.15
N GLN A 331 -11.40 1.82 7.36
CA GLN A 331 -10.70 2.23 8.56
C GLN A 331 -9.19 1.94 8.47
N LEU A 332 -8.79 0.73 8.04
CA LEU A 332 -7.38 0.40 7.82
C LEU A 332 -6.74 1.31 6.78
N TYR A 333 -7.44 1.61 5.70
CA TYR A 333 -6.99 2.53 4.65
C TYR A 333 -6.68 3.91 5.22
N LEU A 334 -7.61 4.47 6.00
CA LEU A 334 -7.47 5.78 6.63
C LEU A 334 -6.36 5.81 7.67
N LEU A 335 -6.25 4.80 8.55
CA LEU A 335 -5.22 4.75 9.60
C LEU A 335 -3.80 4.60 9.02
N VAL A 336 -3.63 3.71 8.03
CA VAL A 336 -2.34 3.56 7.33
C VAL A 336 -1.98 4.85 6.60
N GLY A 337 -2.96 5.46 5.92
CA GLY A 337 -2.76 6.72 5.23
C GLY A 337 -2.44 7.88 6.17
N GLU A 338 -3.07 7.94 7.34
CA GLU A 338 -2.80 8.95 8.36
C GLU A 338 -1.38 8.82 8.90
N LEU A 339 -0.93 7.63 9.27
CA LEU A 339 0.46 7.43 9.73
C LEU A 339 1.49 7.83 8.66
N ASP A 340 1.25 7.52 7.39
CA ASP A 340 2.11 7.93 6.27
C ASP A 340 2.09 9.46 6.05
N ALA A 341 0.92 10.10 6.17
CA ALA A 341 0.77 11.55 6.10
C ALA A 341 1.51 12.26 7.25
N LEU A 342 1.38 11.76 8.48
CA LEU A 342 2.08 12.31 9.65
C LEU A 342 3.61 12.13 9.53
N LEU A 343 4.08 11.03 8.96
CA LEU A 343 5.49 10.85 8.60
C LEU A 343 5.95 11.86 7.54
N ALA A 344 5.11 12.20 6.57
CA ALA A 344 5.42 13.23 5.59
C ALA A 344 5.54 14.62 6.22
N VAL A 345 4.68 14.95 7.20
CA VAL A 345 4.78 16.20 7.99
C VAL A 345 6.04 16.23 8.84
N SER A 346 6.38 15.14 9.53
CA SER A 346 7.66 15.00 10.27
C SER A 346 8.86 15.20 9.34
N SER A 347 8.81 14.64 8.12
CA SER A 347 9.87 14.82 7.13
C SER A 347 9.94 16.26 6.60
N LEU A 348 8.81 16.96 6.45
CA LEU A 348 8.78 18.38 6.12
C LEU A 348 9.48 19.21 7.19
N ARG A 349 9.11 19.01 8.47
CA ARG A 349 9.70 19.70 9.62
C ARG A 349 11.20 19.50 9.72
N ALA A 350 11.68 18.28 9.47
CA ALA A 350 13.10 17.97 9.47
C ALA A 350 13.88 18.62 8.31
N GLY A 351 13.20 18.98 7.21
CA GLY A 351 13.80 19.62 6.04
C GLY A 351 13.68 21.13 5.98
N GLN A 352 12.77 21.72 6.77
CA GLN A 352 12.63 23.16 6.91
C GLN A 352 13.54 23.69 8.02
N GLY A 353 14.03 24.93 7.85
CA GLY A 353 14.92 25.55 8.83
C GLY A 353 14.22 25.93 10.13
N THR A 354 13.03 26.55 10.03
CA THR A 354 12.26 27.05 11.18
C THR A 354 10.79 26.66 11.06
N TRP A 355 10.24 26.11 12.12
CA TRP A 355 8.82 25.80 12.27
C TRP A 355 8.43 25.88 13.75
N ALA A 356 7.15 26.08 14.02
CA ALA A 356 6.59 26.06 15.37
C ALA A 356 5.32 25.21 15.41
N GLU A 357 5.06 24.57 16.55
CA GLU A 357 3.75 23.97 16.82
C GLU A 357 2.80 25.06 17.34
N PRO A 358 1.59 25.19 16.77
CA PRO A 358 0.63 26.18 17.25
C PRO A 358 0.10 25.78 18.63
N GLU A 359 -0.05 26.76 19.52
CA GLU A 359 -0.73 26.61 20.80
C GLU A 359 -2.20 27.00 20.63
N LEU A 360 -3.11 26.09 20.99
CA LEU A 360 -4.55 26.34 20.93
C LEU A 360 -5.04 26.77 22.31
N VAL A 361 -5.76 27.89 22.35
CA VAL A 361 -6.32 28.48 23.57
C VAL A 361 -7.86 28.52 23.48
N GLU A 362 -8.55 28.09 24.54
CA GLU A 362 -10.02 27.91 24.51
C GLU A 362 -10.79 29.23 24.72
N ASP A 363 -10.28 30.13 25.56
CA ASP A 363 -11.07 31.26 26.08
C ASP A 363 -10.97 32.55 25.27
N ARG A 364 -10.06 32.62 24.28
CA ARG A 364 -9.80 33.86 23.52
C ARG A 364 -9.62 33.56 22.05
N CYS A 365 -10.42 34.24 21.22
CA CYS A 365 -10.29 34.16 19.77
C CYS A 365 -9.34 35.27 19.28
N PHE A 366 -8.07 34.93 19.13
CA PHE A 366 -7.03 35.78 18.55
C PHE A 366 -6.00 34.91 17.81
N ILE A 367 -5.22 35.53 16.94
CA ILE A 367 -4.02 34.93 16.36
C ILE A 367 -2.83 35.76 16.83
N SER A 368 -1.83 35.13 17.41
CA SER A 368 -0.54 35.75 17.69
C SER A 368 0.53 34.87 17.09
N ALA A 369 1.35 35.44 16.23
CA ALA A 369 2.41 34.71 15.56
C ALA A 369 3.64 35.61 15.41
N GLU A 370 4.81 35.04 15.71
CA GLU A 370 6.09 35.73 15.62
C GLU A 370 6.90 35.16 14.45
N GLU A 371 7.52 36.03 13.67
CA GLU A 371 8.41 35.67 12.55
C GLU A 371 7.79 34.62 11.60
N ILE A 372 6.49 34.75 11.29
CA ILE A 372 5.82 33.87 10.34
C ILE A 372 6.13 34.26 8.90
N TYR A 373 6.14 33.26 8.03
CA TYR A 373 6.43 33.46 6.62
C TYR A 373 5.53 32.60 5.74
N HIS A 374 5.36 33.01 4.48
CA HIS A 374 4.60 32.22 3.52
C HIS A 374 5.47 31.04 3.02
N PRO A 375 5.03 29.78 3.21
CA PRO A 375 5.88 28.61 2.96
C PRO A 375 6.14 28.28 1.48
N LEU A 376 5.48 28.98 0.55
CA LEU A 376 5.63 28.78 -0.90
C LEU A 376 6.60 29.79 -1.54
N LEU A 377 7.00 30.83 -0.80
CA LEU A 377 7.99 31.79 -1.28
C LEU A 377 9.41 31.21 -1.14
N GLU A 378 10.26 31.45 -2.14
CA GLU A 378 11.65 30.97 -2.11
C GLU A 378 12.51 31.74 -1.11
N GLN A 379 12.29 33.04 -0.99
CA GLN A 379 13.00 33.95 -0.07
C GLN A 379 11.99 34.81 0.68
N PRO A 380 11.22 34.23 1.61
CA PRO A 380 10.25 35.01 2.35
C PRO A 380 10.91 35.95 3.35
N VAL A 381 10.30 37.12 3.53
CA VAL A 381 10.56 37.98 4.69
C VAL A 381 9.55 37.64 5.77
N ALA A 382 10.05 37.26 6.94
CA ALA A 382 9.22 36.92 8.08
C ALA A 382 8.54 38.17 8.66
N ASN A 383 7.31 38.03 9.11
CA ASN A 383 6.54 39.09 9.75
C ASN A 383 5.89 38.57 11.02
N SER A 384 5.77 39.44 12.02
CA SER A 384 5.04 39.13 13.25
C SER A 384 3.67 39.79 13.21
N VAL A 385 2.64 39.09 13.69
CA VAL A 385 1.25 39.57 13.65
C VAL A 385 0.51 39.24 14.94
N GLN A 386 -0.29 40.20 15.41
CA GLN A 386 -1.27 40.02 16.46
C GLN A 386 -2.63 40.48 15.92
N LEU A 387 -3.59 39.55 15.84
CA LEU A 387 -4.93 39.78 15.32
C LEU A 387 -5.97 39.56 16.43
N PRO A 388 -6.30 40.59 17.22
CA PRO A 388 -7.44 40.54 18.15
C PRO A 388 -8.77 40.74 17.38
N LYS A 389 -9.90 40.36 18.01
CA LYS A 389 -11.22 40.78 17.52
C LYS A 389 -11.40 42.31 17.65
N PRO A 390 -12.06 42.99 16.70
CA PRO A 390 -12.81 42.45 15.55
C PRO A 390 -11.96 42.21 14.29
N GLY A 391 -10.67 42.57 14.27
CA GLY A 391 -9.76 42.34 13.16
C GLY A 391 -8.64 43.38 13.08
N ALA A 392 -7.91 43.38 11.97
CA ALA A 392 -6.86 44.35 11.65
C ALA A 392 -7.09 44.95 10.25
N ILE A 393 -6.71 46.21 10.07
CA ILE A 393 -6.71 46.88 8.77
C ILE A 393 -5.25 46.98 8.31
N ILE A 394 -4.95 46.34 7.19
CA ILE A 394 -3.62 46.42 6.57
C ILE A 394 -3.65 47.57 5.57
N THR A 395 -2.82 48.59 5.80
CA THR A 395 -2.63 49.72 4.89
C THR A 395 -1.21 49.71 4.35
N GLY A 396 -1.02 50.23 3.14
CA GLY A 396 0.28 50.24 2.47
C GLY A 396 0.12 50.35 0.95
N SER A 397 1.21 50.67 0.26
CA SER A 397 1.22 50.57 -1.20
C SER A 397 1.27 49.11 -1.62
N ASN A 398 0.60 48.75 -2.71
CA ASN A 398 0.81 47.45 -3.35
C ASN A 398 2.31 47.27 -3.66
N MET A 399 2.82 46.03 -3.57
CA MET A 399 4.24 45.68 -3.75
C MET A 399 5.22 46.20 -2.66
N SER A 400 4.72 46.45 -1.45
CA SER A 400 5.56 46.71 -0.26
C SER A 400 5.98 45.44 0.47
#